data_AF-A0A848NAU6-F1
#
_entry.id   AF-A0A848NAU6-F1
#
_cell.length_a   1.000
_cell.length_b   1.000
_cell.length_c   1.000
_cell.angle_alpha   90.00
_cell.angle_beta   90.00
_cell.angle_gamma   90.00
#
_symmetry.space_group_name_H-M   'P 1'
#
loop_
_entity.id
_entity.type
_entity.pdbx_description
1 polymer ?
#
loop_
_entity_poly.entity_id
_entity_poly.type
_entity_poly.pdbx_seq_one_letter_code
_entity_poly.pdbx_strand_id
1 'polypeptide(L)'
;MKRLYFFGLLILTITSCATEKPNVSPLSSGFYSEAKKGEAEVATNSFSINIDENVNAAEISNLISSFPKFKNSAVNEEVNSLKYTLQNYLYAIDSGNISGKEKTLKNLEKSYKKIQKLRKYLNRDDDAVLNRYLVRLKTNVTFIEDSMNSKK
;
A
#
# COMPACT_ATOMS: atom_id res chain seq x y z
N MET A 1 -57.14 -43.32 2.44
CA MET A 1 -56.98 -43.06 3.90
C MET A 1 -55.48 -43.14 4.20
N LYS A 2 -54.70 -42.19 4.73
CA LYS A 2 -54.80 -40.86 5.38
C LYS A 2 -53.46 -40.15 5.03
N ARG A 3 -53.42 -38.97 4.39
CA ARG A 3 -53.31 -37.60 4.95
C ARG A 3 -52.24 -37.37 6.05
N LEU A 4 -51.24 -36.53 5.66
CA LEU A 4 -50.54 -35.44 6.39
C LEU A 4 -49.65 -35.88 7.57
N TYR A 5 -48.46 -35.33 7.82
CA TYR A 5 -48.14 -33.93 8.07
C TYR A 5 -46.73 -33.51 7.62
N PHE A 6 -46.66 -32.40 6.87
CA PHE A 6 -45.55 -31.44 6.86
C PHE A 6 -45.64 -30.58 8.14
N PHE A 7 -44.53 -30.34 8.83
CA PHE A 7 -44.04 -29.03 9.31
C PHE A 7 -42.96 -29.21 10.39
N GLY A 8 -41.85 -28.49 10.24
CA GLY A 8 -41.02 -28.04 11.36
C GLY A 8 -39.72 -28.79 11.59
N LEU A 9 -38.68 -28.46 10.80
CA LEU A 9 -37.41 -27.96 11.36
C LEU A 9 -36.54 -27.39 10.22
N LEU A 10 -36.94 -26.23 9.69
CA LEU A 10 -35.99 -25.28 9.12
C LEU A 10 -35.34 -24.56 10.30
N ILE A 11 -34.06 -24.19 10.13
CA ILE A 11 -33.20 -23.38 11.01
C ILE A 11 -32.31 -24.23 11.93
N LEU A 12 -31.14 -24.60 11.42
CA LEU A 12 -29.86 -24.40 12.11
C LEU A 12 -28.80 -24.09 11.05
N THR A 13 -28.75 -22.82 10.70
CA THR A 13 -27.73 -22.20 9.85
C THR A 13 -26.38 -22.18 10.56
N ILE A 14 -25.38 -22.78 9.92
CA ILE A 14 -24.04 -22.22 9.65
C ILE A 14 -23.53 -21.18 10.67
N THR A 15 -22.70 -21.64 11.62
CA THR A 15 -21.63 -20.82 12.21
C THR A 15 -20.39 -21.69 12.43
N SER A 16 -19.67 -22.01 11.35
CA SER A 16 -18.26 -22.40 11.51
C SER A 16 -17.46 -21.11 11.66
N CYS A 17 -17.07 -20.79 12.89
CA CYS A 17 -15.98 -19.85 13.15
C CYS A 17 -14.68 -20.48 12.66
N ALA A 18 -14.32 -20.23 11.40
CA ALA A 18 -12.93 -20.32 11.00
C ALA A 18 -12.23 -19.09 11.59
N THR A 19 -11.51 -19.25 12.70
CA THR A 19 -10.53 -18.25 13.11
C THR A 19 -9.39 -18.33 12.12
N GLU A 20 -9.42 -17.46 11.12
CA GLU A 20 -8.29 -17.21 10.24
C GLU A 20 -7.11 -16.75 11.11
N LYS A 21 -6.07 -17.58 11.20
CA LYS A 21 -4.76 -17.10 11.68
C LYS A 21 -4.31 -16.03 10.68
N PRO A 22 -3.88 -14.84 11.12
CA PRO A 22 -3.19 -13.92 10.24
C PRO A 22 -1.89 -14.60 9.81
N ASN A 23 -1.87 -15.18 8.60
CA ASN A 23 -0.63 -15.52 7.93
C ASN A 23 -0.06 -14.22 7.36
N VAL A 24 0.47 -13.39 8.25
CA VAL A 24 1.39 -12.34 7.84
C VAL A 24 2.65 -13.07 7.36
N SER A 25 2.84 -13.10 6.03
CA SER A 25 4.13 -13.51 5.46
C SER A 25 5.23 -12.77 6.21
N PRO A 26 6.31 -13.45 6.64
CA PRO A 26 7.39 -12.77 7.32
C PRO A 26 7.91 -11.69 6.37
N LEU A 27 7.64 -10.43 6.72
CA LEU A 27 8.34 -9.29 6.14
C LEU A 27 9.82 -9.63 6.28
N SER A 28 10.49 -9.86 5.15
CA SER A 28 11.91 -10.16 5.16
C SER A 28 12.61 -9.02 5.89
N SER A 29 13.07 -9.30 7.09
CA SER A 29 13.81 -8.39 7.99
C SER A 29 15.23 -8.11 7.47
N GLY A 30 15.39 -7.98 6.15
CA GLY A 30 16.67 -7.89 5.46
C GLY A 30 17.03 -6.51 4.92
N PHE A 31 16.23 -5.46 5.16
CA PHE A 31 16.51 -4.13 4.60
C PHE A 31 16.47 -2.95 5.58
N TYR A 32 16.24 -3.20 6.88
CA TYR A 32 16.28 -2.15 7.89
C TYR A 32 17.65 -2.14 8.56
N SER A 33 18.59 -1.40 7.98
CA SER A 33 19.78 -0.97 8.72
C SER A 33 19.34 0.03 9.78
N GLU A 34 19.58 -0.36 11.02
CA GLU A 34 19.29 0.33 12.27
C GLU A 34 19.87 1.76 12.29
N ALA A 35 19.02 2.76 12.12
CA ALA A 35 19.36 4.15 12.36
C ALA A 35 19.00 4.49 13.81
N LYS A 36 20.05 4.67 14.63
CA LYS A 36 19.99 5.03 16.05
C LYS A 36 18.99 6.15 16.33
N LYS A 37 18.09 5.92 17.31
CA LYS A 37 17.27 6.95 17.96
C LYS A 37 18.19 7.97 18.62
N GLY A 38 18.23 9.18 18.06
CA GLY A 38 18.66 10.38 18.75
C GLY A 38 17.42 11.15 19.21
N GLU A 39 17.28 11.32 20.52
CA GLU A 39 16.23 12.11 21.15
C GLU A 39 16.37 13.59 20.75
N ALA A 40 15.32 14.15 20.16
CA ALA A 40 15.10 15.58 20.10
C ALA A 40 13.59 15.81 20.29
N GLU A 41 13.22 16.19 21.51
CA GLU A 41 11.90 16.74 21.83
C GLU A 41 11.73 18.05 21.06
N VAL A 42 10.94 18.01 19.99
CA VAL A 42 10.34 19.21 19.41
C VAL A 42 8.85 18.92 19.28
N ALA A 43 8.06 19.62 20.09
CA ALA A 43 6.61 19.67 20.00
C ALA A 43 6.21 19.97 18.54
N THR A 44 5.86 18.93 17.80
CA THR A 44 5.42 19.00 16.41
C THR A 44 4.22 18.10 16.31
N ASN A 45 3.15 18.58 15.66
CA ASN A 45 1.92 17.84 15.42
C ASN A 45 2.24 16.44 14.87
N SER A 46 2.36 15.47 15.77
CA SER A 46 2.76 14.12 15.45
C SER A 46 1.60 13.49 14.71
N PHE A 47 1.81 13.17 13.43
CA PHE A 47 0.85 12.37 12.69
C PHE A 47 0.84 10.96 13.29
N SER A 48 -0.14 10.67 14.15
CA SER A 48 -0.31 9.33 14.72
C SER A 48 -0.93 8.41 13.67
N ILE A 49 -0.07 7.87 12.81
CA ILE A 49 -0.38 6.71 11.99
C ILE A 49 0.58 5.60 12.39
N ASN A 50 0.03 4.55 12.99
CA ASN A 50 0.75 3.29 13.10
C ASN A 50 0.78 2.67 11.69
N ILE A 51 1.92 2.77 11.01
CA ILE A 51 2.09 2.27 9.65
C ILE A 51 1.96 0.74 9.60
N ASP A 52 2.39 0.04 10.65
CA ASP A 52 2.31 -1.42 10.75
C ASP A 52 0.86 -1.93 10.81
N GLU A 53 -0.06 -1.10 11.30
CA GLU A 53 -1.50 -1.40 11.36
C GLU A 53 -2.29 -0.77 10.20
N ASN A 54 -1.64 0.05 9.36
CA ASN A 54 -2.32 0.74 8.27
C ASN A 54 -2.44 -0.15 7.03
N VAL A 55 -3.68 -0.58 6.73
CA VAL A 55 -4.00 -1.43 5.57
C VAL A 55 -3.51 -0.83 4.24
N ASN A 56 -3.59 0.49 4.05
CA ASN A 56 -3.13 1.14 2.83
C ASN A 56 -1.60 1.16 2.72
N ALA A 57 -0.90 1.27 3.85
CA ALA A 57 0.56 1.19 3.86
C ALA A 57 1.05 -0.24 3.58
N ALA A 58 0.39 -1.24 4.17
CA ALA A 58 0.63 -2.65 3.88
C ALA A 58 0.40 -2.96 2.38
N GLU A 59 -0.69 -2.44 1.81
CA GLU A 59 -1.00 -2.59 0.39
C GLU A 59 0.07 -1.93 -0.51
N ILE A 60 0.58 -0.74 -0.17
CA ILE A 60 1.70 -0.11 -0.88
C ILE A 60 2.94 -1.02 -0.84
N SER A 61 3.31 -1.53 0.33
CA SER A 61 4.45 -2.45 0.49
C SER A 61 4.30 -3.73 -0.33
N ASN A 62 3.10 -4.30 -0.39
CA ASN A 62 2.78 -5.46 -1.20
C ASN A 62 2.89 -5.16 -2.70
N LEU A 63 2.37 -4.01 -3.15
CA LEU A 63 2.47 -3.57 -4.55
C LEU A 63 3.92 -3.29 -4.97
N ILE A 64 4.75 -2.72 -4.09
CA ILE A 64 6.19 -2.52 -4.34
C ILE A 64 6.88 -3.87 -4.53
N SER A 65 6.59 -4.82 -3.66
CA SER A 65 7.24 -6.15 -3.65
C SER A 65 6.83 -7.00 -4.85
N SER A 66 5.56 -6.90 -5.27
CA SER A 66 4.99 -7.67 -6.38
C SER A 66 5.06 -6.97 -7.74
N PHE A 67 5.60 -5.75 -7.82
CA PHE A 67 5.61 -4.96 -9.04
C PHE A 67 6.31 -5.72 -10.19
N PRO A 68 5.65 -5.96 -11.33
CA PRO A 68 6.22 -6.74 -12.42
C PRO A 68 7.36 -6.01 -13.12
N LYS A 69 8.25 -6.79 -13.74
CA LYS A 69 9.28 -6.27 -14.64
C LYS A 69 8.76 -6.26 -16.08
N PHE A 70 8.91 -5.14 -16.76
CA PHE A 70 8.54 -4.98 -18.16
C PHE A 70 9.72 -5.25 -19.08
N LYS A 71 9.48 -5.44 -20.38
CA LYS A 71 10.58 -5.56 -21.37
C LYS A 71 11.35 -4.24 -21.53
N ASN A 72 10.69 -3.10 -21.37
CA ASN A 72 11.29 -1.79 -21.54
C ASN A 72 12.14 -1.39 -20.32
N SER A 73 13.45 -1.19 -20.51
CA SER A 73 14.39 -0.85 -19.43
C SER A 73 14.12 0.52 -18.80
N ALA A 74 13.81 1.54 -19.61
CA ALA A 74 13.52 2.88 -19.11
C ALA A 74 12.27 2.91 -18.21
N VAL A 75 11.24 2.12 -18.55
CA VAL A 75 10.07 1.92 -17.66
C VAL A 75 10.50 1.29 -16.34
N ASN A 76 11.32 0.24 -16.37
CA ASN A 76 11.78 -0.43 -15.15
C ASN A 76 12.64 0.48 -14.26
N GLU A 77 13.51 1.30 -14.83
CA GLU A 77 14.34 2.27 -14.10
C GLU A 77 13.48 3.30 -13.37
N GLU A 78 12.46 3.84 -14.04
CA GLU A 78 11.55 4.79 -13.40
C GLU A 78 10.62 4.10 -12.40
N VAL A 79 10.18 2.86 -12.64
CA VAL A 79 9.44 2.05 -11.65
C VAL A 79 10.28 1.78 -10.40
N ASN A 80 11.58 1.53 -10.54
CA ASN A 80 12.47 1.38 -9.38
C ASN A 80 12.59 2.68 -8.59
N SER A 81 12.66 3.83 -9.28
CA SER A 81 12.64 5.15 -8.66
C SER A 81 11.32 5.42 -7.92
N LEU A 82 10.18 5.03 -8.50
CA LEU A 82 8.87 5.09 -7.86
C LEU A 82 8.84 4.25 -6.58
N LYS A 83 9.27 2.98 -6.66
CA LYS A 83 9.32 2.04 -5.53
C LYS A 83 10.15 2.60 -4.37
N TYR A 84 11.36 3.08 -4.66
CA TYR A 84 12.22 3.70 -3.66
C TYR A 84 11.59 4.95 -3.04
N THR A 85 10.90 5.77 -3.85
CA THR A 85 10.23 6.97 -3.34
C THR A 85 9.05 6.61 -2.43
N LEU A 86 8.28 5.57 -2.74
CA LEU A 86 7.19 5.07 -1.90
C LEU A 86 7.70 4.50 -0.57
N GLN A 87 8.81 3.77 -0.58
CA GLN A 87 9.44 3.28 0.67
C GLN A 87 9.84 4.44 1.58
N ASN A 88 10.48 5.46 1.01
CA ASN A 88 10.85 6.66 1.75
C ASN A 88 9.64 7.46 2.24
N TYR A 89 8.54 7.45 1.48
CA TYR A 89 7.29 8.06 1.90
C TYR A 89 6.72 7.37 3.14
N LEU A 90 6.63 6.04 3.14
CA LEU A 90 6.16 5.27 4.29
C LEU A 90 7.07 5.48 5.51
N TYR A 91 8.40 5.45 5.32
CA TYR A 91 9.36 5.74 6.39
C TYR A 91 9.19 7.15 6.96
N ALA A 92 9.01 8.16 6.11
CA ALA A 92 8.87 9.54 6.57
C ALA A 92 7.57 9.75 7.37
N ILE A 93 6.50 9.01 7.04
CA ILE A 93 5.27 9.04 7.84
C ILE A 93 5.49 8.36 9.18
N ASP A 94 6.04 7.15 9.17
CA ASP A 94 6.31 6.36 10.36
C ASP A 94 7.21 7.12 11.36
N SER A 95 8.23 7.81 10.85
CA SER A 95 9.16 8.59 11.66
C SER A 95 8.67 10.00 12.02
N GLY A 96 7.42 10.37 11.67
CA GLY A 96 6.89 11.72 11.88
C GLY A 96 7.63 12.84 11.12
N ASN A 97 8.40 12.52 10.08
CA ASN A 97 9.21 13.47 9.32
C ASN A 97 8.38 14.17 8.23
N ILE A 98 7.73 15.28 8.60
CA ILE A 98 6.86 16.07 7.72
C ILE A 98 7.58 16.54 6.46
N SER A 99 8.80 17.09 6.59
CA SER A 99 9.57 17.59 5.45
C SER A 99 9.96 16.46 4.48
N GLY A 100 10.35 15.30 5.02
CA GLY A 100 10.61 14.09 4.25
C GLY A 100 9.37 13.61 3.49
N LYS A 101 8.20 13.62 4.14
CA LYS A 101 6.92 13.26 3.53
C LYS A 101 6.57 14.19 2.37
N GLU A 102 6.63 15.50 2.56
CA GLU A 102 6.33 16.47 1.50
C GLU A 102 7.29 16.35 0.31
N LYS A 103 8.58 16.12 0.58
CA LYS A 103 9.58 15.89 -0.46
C LYS A 103 9.28 14.61 -1.25
N THR A 104 8.94 13.53 -0.56
CA THR A 104 8.62 12.25 -1.21
C THR A 104 7.34 12.33 -2.03
N LEU A 105 6.28 13.01 -1.56
CA LEU A 105 5.07 13.28 -2.35
C LEU A 105 5.38 14.02 -3.67
N LYS A 106 6.18 15.08 -3.62
CA LYS A 106 6.61 15.80 -4.85
C LYS A 106 7.39 14.90 -5.80
N ASN A 107 8.21 13.99 -5.27
CA ASN A 107 8.97 13.05 -6.09
C ASN A 107 8.08 11.95 -6.68
N LEU A 108 7.06 11.48 -5.94
CA LEU A 108 6.05 10.55 -6.45
C LEU A 108 5.36 11.15 -7.66
N GLU A 109 4.86 12.38 -7.56
CA GLU A 109 4.21 13.06 -8.69
C GLU A 109 5.10 13.14 -9.93
N LYS A 110 6.38 13.48 -9.75
CA LYS A 110 7.36 13.51 -10.85
C LYS A 110 7.52 12.13 -11.47
N SER A 111 7.64 11.09 -10.64
CA SER A 111 7.80 9.72 -11.12
C SER A 111 6.57 9.24 -11.88
N TYR A 112 5.36 9.46 -11.35
CA TYR A 112 4.11 9.18 -12.07
C TYR A 112 4.09 9.87 -13.44
N LYS A 113 4.40 11.18 -13.51
CA LYS A 113 4.42 11.92 -14.78
C LYS A 113 5.43 11.34 -15.78
N LYS A 114 6.60 10.91 -15.33
CA LYS A 114 7.60 10.27 -16.20
C LYS A 114 7.13 8.92 -16.70
N ILE A 115 6.59 8.07 -15.83
CA ILE A 115 6.04 6.77 -16.21
C ILE A 115 4.94 6.94 -17.26
N GLN A 116 4.02 7.90 -17.06
CA GLN A 116 2.97 8.19 -18.05
C GLN A 116 3.52 8.52 -19.45
N LYS A 117 4.67 9.21 -19.54
CA LYS A 117 5.33 9.49 -20.82
C LYS A 117 5.99 8.25 -21.45
N LEU A 118 6.40 7.29 -20.63
CA LEU A 118 7.06 6.06 -21.07
C LEU A 118 6.05 4.97 -21.50
N ARG A 119 4.80 5.04 -21.05
CA ARG A 119 3.73 4.08 -21.38
C ARG A 119 3.54 3.83 -22.87
N LYS A 120 3.76 4.85 -23.71
CA LYS A 120 3.68 4.74 -25.18
C LYS A 120 4.65 3.73 -25.80
N TYR A 121 5.66 3.28 -25.04
CA TYR A 121 6.63 2.26 -25.47
C TYR A 121 6.29 0.85 -25.01
N LEU A 122 5.15 0.65 -24.34
CA LEU A 122 4.67 -0.65 -23.90
C LEU A 122 3.66 -1.20 -24.91
N ASN A 123 3.58 -2.53 -24.97
CA ASN A 123 2.42 -3.17 -25.59
C ASN A 123 1.18 -2.96 -24.69
N ARG A 124 0.00 -3.22 -25.25
CA ARG A 124 -1.28 -2.98 -24.58
C ARG A 124 -1.42 -3.71 -23.23
N ASP A 125 -0.92 -4.94 -23.15
CA ASP A 125 -1.11 -5.77 -21.96
C ASP A 125 -0.17 -5.31 -20.83
N ASP A 126 1.09 -5.02 -21.15
CA ASP A 126 2.06 -4.41 -20.23
C ASP A 126 1.58 -3.03 -19.75
N ASP A 127 1.02 -2.22 -20.65
CA ASP A 127 0.46 -0.91 -20.30
C ASP A 127 -0.71 -1.01 -19.32
N ALA A 128 -1.63 -1.95 -19.55
CA ALA A 128 -2.77 -2.19 -18.68
C ALA A 128 -2.31 -2.66 -17.29
N VAL A 129 -1.33 -3.56 -17.23
CA VAL A 129 -0.73 -4.03 -15.97
C VAL A 129 -0.07 -2.88 -15.23
N LEU A 130 0.79 -2.10 -15.90
CA LEU A 130 1.44 -0.93 -15.31
C LEU A 130 0.41 0.05 -14.76
N ASN A 131 -0.60 0.41 -15.56
CA ASN A 131 -1.63 1.36 -15.17
C ASN A 131 -2.39 0.88 -13.92
N ARG A 132 -2.72 -0.41 -13.83
CA ARG A 132 -3.38 -0.99 -12.64
C ARG A 132 -2.55 -0.81 -11.37
N TYR A 133 -1.23 -1.04 -11.43
CA TYR A 133 -0.35 -0.81 -10.28
C TYR A 133 -0.27 0.66 -9.91
N LEU A 134 -0.12 1.56 -10.89
CA LEU A 134 -0.05 3.00 -10.64
C LEU A 134 -1.33 3.55 -10.00
N VAL A 135 -2.50 3.10 -10.46
CA VAL A 135 -3.79 3.52 -9.89
C VAL A 135 -3.90 3.05 -8.44
N ARG A 136 -3.63 1.77 -8.16
CA ARG A 136 -3.69 1.24 -6.78
C ARG A 136 -2.72 1.98 -5.85
N LEU A 137 -1.48 2.19 -6.28
CA LEU A 137 -0.50 2.94 -5.48
C LEU A 137 -0.96 4.38 -5.21
N LYS A 138 -1.44 5.09 -6.22
CA LYS A 138 -1.95 6.45 -6.08
C LYS A 138 -3.12 6.50 -5.10
N THR A 139 -4.08 5.60 -5.26
CA THR A 139 -5.26 5.52 -4.40
C THR A 139 -4.88 5.30 -2.93
N ASN A 140 -3.97 4.36 -2.64
CA ASN A 140 -3.53 4.10 -1.26
C ASN A 140 -2.78 5.30 -0.66
N VAL A 141 -1.91 5.96 -1.44
CA VAL A 141 -1.22 7.18 -0.99
C VAL A 141 -2.24 8.29 -0.68
N THR A 142 -3.24 8.49 -1.55
CA THR A 142 -4.30 9.48 -1.32
C THR A 142 -5.10 9.17 -0.06
N PHE A 143 -5.49 7.92 0.17
CA PHE A 143 -6.19 7.53 1.39
C PHE A 143 -5.38 7.81 2.66
N ILE A 144 -4.07 7.54 2.63
CA ILE A 144 -3.18 7.88 3.74
C ILE A 144 -3.18 9.40 3.94
N GLU A 145 -2.92 10.19 2.91
CA GLU A 145 -2.89 11.67 3.02
C GLU A 145 -4.23 12.26 3.49
N ASP A 146 -5.37 11.75 3.05
CA ASP A 146 -6.69 12.22 3.46
C ASP A 146 -6.98 11.86 4.92
N SER A 147 -6.63 10.63 5.34
CA SER A 147 -6.72 10.20 6.75
C SER A 147 -5.82 11.01 7.67
N MET A 148 -4.73 11.54 7.11
CA MET A 148 -3.84 12.45 7.80
C MET A 148 -4.51 13.83 7.91
N ASN A 149 -4.83 14.46 6.79
CA ASN A 149 -5.32 15.84 6.77
C ASN A 149 -6.65 16.03 7.50
N SER A 150 -7.48 15.00 7.61
CA SER A 150 -8.73 15.01 8.38
C SER A 150 -8.56 15.01 9.91
N LYS A 151 -7.35 14.73 10.43
CA LYS A 151 -7.02 14.77 11.87
C LYS A 151 -6.47 16.13 12.36
N LYS A 152 -6.39 17.14 11.48
CA LYS A 152 -6.03 18.52 11.84
C LYS A 152 -7.27 19.37 12.11
#